data_AF-A0A3E0WIP9-F1
#
_entry.id   AF-A0A3E0WIP9-F1
#
_cell.length_a   1.000
_cell.length_b   1.000
_cell.length_c   1.000
_cell.angle_alpha   90.00
_cell.angle_beta   90.00
_cell.angle_gamma   90.00
#
_symmetry.space_group_name_H-M   'P 1'
#
loop_
_entity.id
_entity.type
_entity.pdbx_description
1 polymer ?
#
loop_
_entity_poly.entity_id
_entity_poly.type
_entity_poly.pdbx_seq_one_letter_code
_entity_poly.pdbx_strand_id
1 'polypeptide(L)'
;MKQAGVKRNNGVSMNMEQPHPGSGGRHRETYTYGLSGEKLDEYLDLSHRIALAHDIFDARRIYLKDQLYTHEIRKGLKSVIRKNKELYPDLFKK
;
A
#
# COMPACT_ATOMS: atom_id res chain seq x y z
N MET A 1 9.45 3.10 -5.68
CA MET A 1 8.89 3.85 -6.83
C MET A 1 9.74 5.05 -7.24
N LYS A 2 9.98 6.06 -6.38
CA LYS A 2 10.81 7.24 -6.75
C LYS A 2 12.25 6.86 -7.12
N GLN A 3 12.87 5.94 -6.38
CA GLN A 3 14.21 5.41 -6.69
C GLN A 3 14.27 4.74 -8.07
N ALA A 4 13.14 4.23 -8.57
CA ALA A 4 13.01 3.67 -9.91
C ALA A 4 12.63 4.70 -10.99
N GLY A 5 12.75 6.00 -10.71
CA GLY A 5 12.43 7.09 -11.65
C GLY A 5 10.94 7.39 -11.83
N VAL A 6 10.05 6.70 -11.12
CA VAL A 6 8.60 6.93 -11.21
C VAL A 6 8.23 8.25 -10.51
N LYS A 7 7.65 9.19 -11.26
CA LYS A 7 7.14 10.45 -10.71
C LYS A 7 6.06 10.18 -9.66
N ARG A 8 6.05 10.99 -8.60
CA ARG A 8 5.11 10.84 -7.46
C ARG A 8 3.64 10.73 -7.90
N ASN A 9 3.23 11.50 -8.90
CA ASN A 9 1.83 11.53 -9.38
C ASN A 9 1.46 10.35 -10.30
N ASN A 10 2.44 9.51 -10.67
CA ASN A 10 2.22 8.36 -11.54
C ASN A 10 2.17 7.05 -10.74
N GLY A 11 2.39 7.10 -9.43
CA GLY A 11 2.27 5.93 -8.55
C GLY A 11 0.81 5.48 -8.41
N VAL A 12 0.60 4.17 -8.26
CA VAL A 12 -0.71 3.62 -7.92
C VAL A 12 -0.93 3.79 -6.41
N SER A 13 -1.99 4.49 -6.02
CA SER A 13 -2.41 4.64 -4.63
C SER A 13 -3.78 4.02 -4.38
N MET A 14 -4.05 3.70 -3.11
CA MET A 14 -5.37 3.33 -2.62
C MET A 14 -5.70 4.15 -1.39
N ASN A 15 -6.95 4.62 -1.31
CA ASN A 15 -7.46 5.27 -0.12
C ASN A 15 -8.19 4.22 0.73
N MET A 16 -8.01 4.32 2.04
CA MET A 16 -8.75 3.53 3.03
C MET A 16 -9.57 4.49 3.89
N GLU A 17 -10.75 4.06 4.30
CA GLU A 17 -11.61 4.81 5.23
C GLU A 17 -10.93 4.95 6.59
N GLN A 18 -10.91 6.16 7.15
CA GLN A 18 -10.20 6.45 8.40
C GLN A 18 -11.16 6.51 9.60
N PRO A 19 -10.70 6.17 10.83
CA PRO A 19 -11.49 6.39 12.04
C PRO A 19 -11.85 7.87 12.20
N HIS A 20 -13.12 8.17 12.48
CA HIS A 20 -13.57 9.54 12.74
C HIS A 20 -13.12 10.00 14.15
N PRO A 21 -12.67 11.26 14.35
CA PRO A 21 -12.49 12.35 13.38
C PRO A 21 -11.15 12.24 12.63
N GLY A 22 -11.18 11.69 11.43
CA GLY A 22 -10.02 11.55 10.55
C GLY A 22 -10.06 12.60 9.44
N SER A 23 -8.95 13.30 9.22
CA SER A 23 -8.81 14.34 8.19
C SER A 23 -7.72 13.94 7.18
N GLY A 24 -8.09 13.16 6.16
CA GLY A 24 -7.25 12.86 5.00
C GLY A 24 -5.91 12.15 5.30
N GLY A 25 -5.20 11.78 4.24
CA GLY A 25 -3.87 11.14 4.35
C GLY A 25 -3.90 9.62 4.53
N ARG A 26 -2.78 9.06 5.04
CA ARG A 26 -2.63 7.61 5.24
C ARG A 26 -3.46 7.13 6.43
N HIS A 27 -4.05 5.96 6.29
CA HIS A 27 -4.77 5.31 7.38
C HIS A 27 -3.85 5.06 8.57
N ARG A 28 -4.26 5.51 9.77
CA ARG A 28 -3.39 5.52 10.95
C ARG A 28 -2.96 4.14 11.43
N GLU A 29 -3.76 3.11 11.14
CA GLU A 29 -3.39 1.73 11.48
C GLU A 29 -2.45 1.06 10.47
N THR A 30 -2.14 1.71 9.34
CA THR A 30 -1.16 1.14 8.41
C THR A 30 0.22 1.18 9.01
N TYR A 31 0.99 0.11 8.80
CA TYR A 31 2.38 -0.03 9.24
C TYR A 31 3.24 1.15 8.80
N THR A 32 2.97 1.69 7.61
CA THR A 32 3.73 2.80 7.03
C THR A 32 3.31 4.19 7.52
N TYR A 33 2.33 4.26 8.42
CA TYR A 33 1.96 5.50 9.08
C TYR A 33 3.01 5.91 10.11
N GLY A 34 3.60 7.09 9.93
CA GLY A 34 4.58 7.64 10.86
C GLY A 34 5.93 6.90 10.93
N LEU A 35 6.26 6.05 9.96
CA LEU A 35 7.57 5.38 9.88
C LEU A 35 8.71 6.40 9.92
N SER A 36 9.70 6.13 10.78
CA SER A 36 10.92 6.92 10.95
C SER A 36 12.07 6.03 11.45
N GLY A 37 13.31 6.53 11.31
CA GLY A 37 14.52 5.82 11.73
C GLY A 37 14.73 4.51 10.99
N GLU A 38 15.32 3.53 11.68
CA GLU A 38 15.70 2.23 11.12
C GLU A 38 14.55 1.50 10.42
N LYS A 39 13.33 1.55 10.99
CA LYS A 39 12.16 0.91 10.37
C LYS A 39 11.79 1.50 9.02
N LEU A 40 11.99 2.82 8.85
CA LEU A 40 11.76 3.47 7.56
C LEU A 40 12.80 3.00 6.55
N ASP A 41 14.06 2.93 6.97
CA ASP A 41 15.17 2.51 6.11
C ASP A 41 14.99 1.05 5.68
N GLU A 42 14.70 0.15 6.62
CA GLU A 42 14.36 -1.26 6.35
C GLU A 42 13.20 -1.40 5.35
N TYR A 43 12.13 -0.60 5.52
CA TYR A 43 10.99 -0.63 4.60
C TYR A 43 11.37 -0.12 3.21
N LEU A 44 12.19 0.93 3.11
CA LEU A 44 12.64 1.50 1.84
C LEU A 44 13.62 0.58 1.09
N ASP A 45 14.34 -0.28 1.80
CA ASP A 45 15.22 -1.30 1.23
C ASP A 45 14.47 -2.53 0.69
N LEU A 46 13.19 -2.68 1.02
CA LEU A 46 12.37 -3.75 0.47
C LEU A 46 12.25 -3.62 -1.06
N SER A 47 12.33 -4.76 -1.75
CA SER A 47 11.98 -4.79 -3.17
C SER A 47 10.54 -4.33 -3.39
N HIS A 48 10.28 -3.68 -4.52
CA HIS A 48 8.96 -3.14 -4.89
C HIS A 48 7.83 -4.18 -4.72
N ARG A 49 8.10 -5.45 -5.08
CA ARG A 49 7.15 -6.56 -4.93
C ARG A 49 6.86 -6.88 -3.47
N ILE A 50 7.87 -6.91 -2.61
CA ILE A 50 7.71 -7.21 -1.18
C ILE A 50 7.02 -6.04 -0.48
N ALA A 51 7.41 -4.80 -0.76
CA ALA A 51 6.75 -3.61 -0.24
C ALA A 51 5.24 -3.58 -0.61
N LEU A 52 4.91 -3.84 -1.88
CA LEU A 52 3.52 -3.92 -2.32
C LEU A 52 2.75 -5.05 -1.62
N ALA A 53 3.35 -6.24 -1.49
CA ALA A 53 2.71 -7.35 -0.79
C ALA A 53 2.45 -7.01 0.68
N HIS A 54 3.44 -6.39 1.34
CA HIS A 54 3.36 -5.93 2.71
C HIS A 54 2.20 -4.97 2.91
N ASP A 55 2.10 -3.91 2.09
CA ASP A 55 1.03 -2.92 2.18
C ASP A 55 -0.36 -3.52 1.93
N ILE A 56 -0.49 -4.46 0.99
CA ILE A 56 -1.77 -5.13 0.71
C ILE A 56 -2.18 -6.06 1.86
N PHE A 57 -1.24 -6.79 2.45
CA PHE A 57 -1.53 -7.65 3.60
C PHE A 57 -1.91 -6.83 4.83
N ASP A 58 -1.23 -5.72 5.05
CA ASP A 58 -1.52 -4.80 6.14
C ASP A 58 -2.92 -4.18 6.00
N ALA A 59 -3.26 -3.65 4.83
CA ALA A 59 -4.60 -3.14 4.54
C ALA A 59 -5.67 -4.22 4.72
N ARG A 60 -5.42 -5.44 4.22
CA ARG A 60 -6.33 -6.59 4.41
C ARG A 60 -6.53 -6.92 5.90
N ARG A 61 -5.45 -6.91 6.69
CA ARG A 61 -5.50 -7.19 8.13
C ARG A 61 -6.38 -6.17 8.85
N ILE A 62 -6.23 -4.88 8.53
CA ILE A 62 -7.06 -3.79 9.09
C ILE A 62 -8.53 -4.03 8.76
N TYR A 63 -8.87 -4.24 7.47
CA TYR A 63 -10.26 -4.50 7.08
C TYR A 63 -10.86 -5.76 7.72
N LEU A 64 -10.07 -6.81 7.94
CA LEU A 64 -10.52 -8.02 8.63
C LEU A 64 -10.78 -7.76 10.12
N LYS A 65 -9.86 -7.05 10.78
CA LYS A 65 -9.98 -6.66 12.19
C LYS A 65 -11.24 -5.83 12.43
N ASP A 66 -11.54 -4.90 11.52
CA ASP A 66 -12.70 -4.01 11.62
C ASP A 66 -13.99 -4.63 11.07
N GLN A 67 -13.96 -5.90 10.62
CA GLN A 67 -15.09 -6.60 9.99
C GLN A 67 -15.63 -5.92 8.71
N LEU A 68 -14.79 -5.16 8.02
CA LEU A 68 -15.09 -4.42 6.79
C LEU A 68 -14.52 -5.08 5.52
N TYR A 69 -14.03 -6.33 5.61
CA TYR A 69 -13.45 -7.04 4.46
C TYR A 69 -14.50 -7.58 3.49
N THR A 70 -15.15 -6.70 2.74
CA THR A 70 -16.19 -7.05 1.76
C THR A 70 -15.63 -7.55 0.42
N HIS A 71 -16.53 -7.99 -0.48
CA HIS A 71 -16.16 -8.36 -1.84
C HIS A 71 -15.52 -7.19 -2.62
N GLU A 72 -16.05 -5.99 -2.43
CA GLU A 72 -15.60 -4.74 -3.05
C GLU A 72 -14.18 -4.41 -2.60
N ILE A 73 -13.91 -4.48 -1.28
CA ILE A 73 -12.56 -4.29 -0.72
C ILE A 73 -11.58 -5.30 -1.31
N ARG A 74 -11.97 -6.59 -1.34
CA ARG A 74 -11.13 -7.64 -1.93
C ARG A 74 -10.83 -7.37 -3.40
N LYS A 75 -11.81 -6.90 -4.19
CA LYS A 75 -11.64 -6.52 -5.59
C LYS A 75 -10.72 -5.30 -5.74
N GLY A 76 -10.87 -4.30 -4.86
CA GLY A 76 -10.01 -3.12 -4.78
C GLY A 76 -8.54 -3.47 -4.57
N LEU A 77 -8.23 -4.27 -3.54
CA LEU A 77 -6.86 -4.72 -3.25
C LEU A 77 -6.24 -5.49 -4.43
N LYS A 78 -7.02 -6.38 -5.08
CA LYS A 78 -6.57 -7.08 -6.29
C LYS A 78 -6.30 -6.12 -7.46
N SER A 79 -7.14 -5.10 -7.63
CA SER A 79 -6.97 -4.08 -8.67
C SER A 79 -5.68 -3.30 -8.49
N VAL A 80 -5.30 -2.95 -7.25
CA VAL A 80 -4.02 -2.28 -6.95
C VAL A 80 -2.83 -3.13 -7.36
N ILE A 81 -2.84 -4.44 -7.02
CA ILE A 81 -1.78 -5.36 -7.43
C ILE A 81 -1.67 -5.43 -8.95
N ARG A 82 -2.81 -5.58 -9.63
CA ARG A 82 -2.87 -5.68 -11.09
C ARG A 82 -2.32 -4.42 -11.75
N LYS A 83 -2.80 -3.24 -11.35
CA LYS A 83 -2.36 -1.95 -11.92
C LYS A 83 -0.86 -1.72 -11.75
N ASN A 84 -0.29 -2.07 -10.61
CA ASN A 84 1.16 -1.94 -10.39
C ASN A 84 1.96 -2.82 -11.36
N LYS A 85 1.53 -4.06 -11.57
CA LYS A 85 2.17 -4.99 -12.50
C LYS A 85 2.01 -4.59 -13.96
N GLU A 86 0.86 -4.03 -14.33
CA GLU A 86 0.56 -3.57 -15.69
C GLU A 86 1.35 -2.30 -16.04
N LEU A 87 1.42 -1.33 -15.12
CA LEU A 87 2.10 -0.05 -15.35
C LEU A 87 3.62 -0.14 -15.24
N TYR A 88 4.12 -1.01 -14.36
CA TYR A 88 5.55 -1.10 -14.05
C TYR A 88 6.04 -2.54 -14.04
N PRO A 89 5.85 -3.31 -15.13
CA PRO A 89 6.13 -4.74 -15.15
C PRO A 89 7.56 -5.08 -14.71
N ASP A 90 8.55 -4.28 -15.14
CA ASP A 90 9.97 -4.47 -14.79
C ASP A 90 10.25 -4.38 -13.29
N LEU A 91 9.52 -3.54 -12.56
CA LEU A 91 9.69 -3.38 -11.11
C LEU A 91 9.07 -4.52 -10.31
N PHE A 92 8.15 -5.28 -10.93
CA PHE A 92 7.38 -6.34 -10.29
C PHE A 92 7.65 -7.73 -10.89
N LYS A 93 8.75 -7.89 -11.64
CA LYS A 93 9.23 -9.19 -12.13
C LYS A 93 9.55 -10.15 -10.98
N LYS A 94 9.53 -11.45 -11.29
CA LYS A 94 9.82 -12.52 -10.33
C LYS A 94 11.29 -12.60 -10.00
#